data_AF-A6HYC7-F1
#
_entry.id   AF-A6HYC7-F1
#
_cell.length_a   1.000
_cell.length_b   1.000
_cell.length_c   1.000
_cell.angle_alpha   90.00
_cell.angle_beta   90.00
_cell.angle_gamma   90.00
#
_symmetry.space_group_name_H-M   'P 1'
#
loop_
_entity.id
_entity.type
_entity.pdbx_description
1 polymer ?
#
loop_
_entity_poly.entity_id
_entity_poly.type
_entity_poly.pdbx_seq_one_letter_code
_entity_poly.pdbx_strand_id
1 'polypeptide(L)'
;MAGSSAEQAADYRSILSISDEAARVQALDQHLSTRSYIQGYSLSQADVDVFRQFSAPPADSRLFHVARWFRHIEALLGGPQGRGEPCRLQASKGRRVQPQWSPPAGTEPCRLRLYNSLTRNKDVFIPQDGKKVTWYCCGPTVYDASHMGHARSYISFDILRRVLRDYFQYDVFYCMNITDIDDKIIRRARQNYLFEQYREQKPSAAQLLKDVGDAMKPFSVKLSETTDPDKRQMLERIQNSVKLATEPLEQAVHSNPSGEEVDSRVQVLLEEAKDLLSDWLDSTGGSEVTDNSIFSKLPKFWEEEFHKDMEALNVLPPDVLTRVSEYVPEIVNFVQKIVDNGYGYASNGSVYFDTAKFAASEKHSYGKLVPEAVGDQKALQEGEGDLSISADRLSEKRSPNDFALWKASKPGEPSWPCPWGKGRPGWHIECSAMAGSLLGASMDIHGGGFDLRFPHHDNELAQSEVGKDRLSC
;
A
#
# COMPACT_ATOMS: atom_id res chain seq x y z
N MET A 1 2.92 -51.58 0.19
CA MET A 1 3.95 -52.53 -0.24
C MET A 1 4.34 -53.37 0.97
N ALA A 2 3.87 -54.61 1.04
CA ALA A 2 4.36 -55.56 2.05
C ALA A 2 5.66 -56.15 1.49
N GLY A 3 6.79 -55.82 2.12
CA GLY A 3 8.08 -56.46 1.78
C GLY A 3 7.98 -57.97 1.98
N SER A 4 8.81 -58.72 1.25
CA SER A 4 8.78 -60.19 1.36
C SER A 4 9.14 -60.62 2.79
N SER A 5 8.62 -61.77 3.25
CA SER A 5 8.95 -62.32 4.58
C SER A 5 10.46 -62.49 4.82
N ALA A 6 11.24 -62.62 3.74
CA ALA A 6 12.70 -62.70 3.79
C ALA A 6 13.39 -61.35 4.08
N GLU A 7 12.83 -60.22 3.62
CA GLU A 7 13.34 -58.87 3.90
C GLU A 7 13.07 -58.45 5.36
N GLN A 8 11.88 -58.75 5.87
CA GLN A 8 11.54 -58.50 7.28
C GLN A 8 12.44 -59.29 8.24
N ALA A 9 12.79 -60.53 7.89
CA ALA A 9 13.70 -61.36 8.68
C ALA A 9 15.15 -60.84 8.68
N ALA A 10 15.61 -60.19 7.60
CA ALA A 10 16.94 -59.59 7.54
C ALA A 10 17.03 -58.30 8.39
N ASP A 11 15.96 -57.50 8.42
CA ASP A 11 15.91 -56.24 9.16
C ASP A 11 15.93 -56.46 10.68
N TYR A 12 15.13 -57.40 11.20
CA TYR A 12 15.13 -57.69 12.63
C TYR A 12 16.46 -58.24 13.13
N ARG A 13 17.24 -58.95 12.29
CA ARG A 13 18.57 -59.44 12.70
C ARG A 13 19.52 -58.31 13.09
N SER A 14 19.46 -57.16 12.42
CA SER A 14 20.30 -56.01 12.76
C SER A 14 19.89 -55.40 14.11
N ILE A 15 18.58 -55.26 14.36
CA ILE A 15 18.03 -54.76 15.62
C ILE A 15 18.33 -55.74 16.77
N LEU A 16 18.18 -57.04 16.54
CA LEU A 16 18.43 -58.08 17.54
C LEU A 16 19.92 -58.29 17.85
N SER A 17 20.83 -57.82 16.98
CA SER A 17 22.28 -57.85 17.23
C SER A 17 22.76 -56.77 18.21
N ILE A 18 21.90 -55.81 18.58
CA ILE A 18 22.23 -54.74 19.54
C ILE A 18 22.21 -55.32 20.95
N SER A 19 23.37 -55.36 21.61
CA SER A 19 23.52 -55.91 22.96
C SER A 19 22.81 -55.07 24.04
N ASP A 20 22.84 -53.74 23.90
CA ASP A 20 22.19 -52.81 24.85
C ASP A 20 20.66 -52.82 24.67
N GLU A 21 19.95 -53.05 25.77
CA GLU A 21 18.48 -53.18 25.74
C GLU A 21 17.79 -51.87 25.39
N ALA A 22 18.20 -50.74 25.98
CA ALA A 22 17.58 -49.45 25.75
C ALA A 22 17.76 -49.00 24.29
N ALA A 23 18.97 -49.14 23.74
CA ALA A 23 19.27 -48.87 22.34
C ALA A 23 18.51 -49.81 21.40
N ARG A 24 18.34 -51.09 21.76
CA ARG A 24 17.56 -52.06 20.98
C ARG A 24 16.07 -51.69 20.94
N VAL A 25 15.48 -51.29 22.07
CA VAL A 25 14.08 -50.82 22.11
C VAL A 25 13.90 -49.55 21.28
N GLN A 26 14.84 -48.60 21.37
CA GLN A 26 14.78 -47.37 20.60
C GLN A 26 14.93 -47.60 19.09
N ALA A 27 15.84 -48.49 18.69
CA ALA A 27 16.00 -48.91 17.29
C ALA A 27 14.73 -49.60 16.76
N LEU A 28 14.07 -50.42 17.58
CA LEU A 28 12.80 -51.04 17.23
C LEU A 28 11.66 -50.00 17.10
N ASP A 29 11.61 -48.99 17.97
CA ASP A 29 10.60 -47.92 17.90
C ASP A 29 10.73 -47.11 16.62
N GLN A 30 11.96 -46.74 16.27
CA GLN A 30 12.25 -46.06 15.02
C GLN A 30 11.91 -46.93 13.81
N HIS A 31 12.22 -48.23 13.85
CA HIS A 31 11.86 -49.18 12.80
C HIS A 31 10.33 -49.26 12.59
N LEU A 32 9.58 -49.33 13.68
CA LEU A 32 8.12 -49.43 13.67
C LEU A 32 7.41 -48.10 13.36
N SER A 33 8.10 -46.96 13.46
CA SER A 33 7.54 -45.64 13.13
C SER A 33 7.16 -45.49 11.65
N THR A 34 7.83 -46.23 10.77
CA THR A 34 7.64 -46.17 9.30
C THR A 34 6.85 -47.37 8.75
N ARG A 35 6.34 -48.26 9.60
CA ARG A 35 5.72 -49.54 9.22
C ARG A 35 4.35 -49.73 9.86
N SER A 36 3.43 -50.36 9.11
CA SER A 36 2.09 -50.70 9.60
C SER A 36 2.04 -52.13 10.14
N TYR A 37 1.45 -52.29 11.32
CA TYR A 37 1.30 -53.56 12.04
C TYR A 37 -0.14 -53.74 12.55
N ILE A 38 -1.13 -53.24 11.80
CA ILE A 38 -2.52 -53.17 12.29
C ILE A 38 -3.50 -53.81 11.31
N GLN A 39 -3.64 -53.26 10.11
CA GLN A 39 -4.64 -53.72 9.14
C GLN A 39 -3.97 -54.42 7.95
N GLY A 40 -4.32 -55.68 7.72
CA GLY A 40 -3.72 -56.52 6.67
C GLY A 40 -2.33 -57.09 7.03
N TYR A 41 -1.85 -56.83 8.24
CA TYR A 41 -0.59 -57.38 8.74
C TYR A 41 -0.76 -58.86 9.11
N SER A 42 0.18 -59.71 8.67
CA SER A 42 0.25 -61.12 9.04
C SER A 42 1.48 -61.35 9.90
N LEU A 43 1.29 -62.00 11.04
CA LEU A 43 2.34 -62.26 12.02
C LEU A 43 3.42 -63.18 11.42
N SER A 44 4.68 -62.71 11.36
CA SER A 44 5.81 -63.54 10.94
C SER A 44 6.51 -64.20 12.13
N GLN A 45 7.30 -65.25 11.87
CA GLN A 45 8.11 -65.88 12.92
C GLN A 45 9.14 -64.91 13.53
N ALA A 46 9.69 -64.00 12.73
CA ALA A 46 10.64 -63.00 13.21
C ALA A 46 9.98 -62.02 14.20
N ASP A 47 8.73 -61.65 13.98
CA ASP A 47 7.98 -60.80 14.91
C ASP A 47 7.74 -61.48 16.26
N VAL A 48 7.46 -62.80 16.24
CA VAL A 48 7.31 -63.60 17.46
C VAL A 48 8.64 -63.70 18.22
N ASP A 49 9.74 -63.88 17.51
CA ASP A 49 11.07 -64.01 18.11
C ASP A 49 11.53 -62.69 18.75
N VAL A 50 11.25 -61.55 18.11
CA VAL A 50 11.50 -60.22 18.67
C VAL A 50 10.57 -59.96 19.87
N PHE A 51 9.28 -60.26 19.74
CA PHE A 51 8.29 -60.07 20.81
C PHE A 51 8.67 -60.83 22.09
N ARG A 52 9.16 -62.06 21.98
CA ARG A 52 9.61 -62.87 23.12
C ARG A 52 10.79 -62.29 23.90
N GLN A 53 11.51 -61.33 23.34
CA GLN A 53 12.58 -60.63 24.06
C GLN A 53 12.05 -59.55 25.02
N PHE A 54 10.77 -59.20 24.91
CA PHE A 54 10.12 -58.21 25.76
C PHE A 54 9.24 -58.93 26.79
N SER A 55 9.45 -58.61 28.07
CA SER A 55 8.60 -59.10 29.16
C SER A 55 7.35 -58.25 29.37
N ALA A 56 7.38 -57.00 28.93
CA ALA A 56 6.32 -56.00 29.05
C ALA A 56 6.49 -54.91 27.96
N PRO A 57 5.44 -54.14 27.63
CA PRO A 57 5.60 -52.98 26.76
C PRO A 57 6.49 -51.91 27.44
N PRO A 58 7.26 -51.12 26.68
CA PRO A 58 8.07 -50.05 27.23
C PRO A 58 7.24 -49.06 28.06
N ALA A 59 7.76 -48.66 29.22
CA ALA A 59 7.11 -47.70 30.11
C ALA A 59 7.27 -46.24 29.68
N ASP A 60 8.29 -45.95 28.85
CA ASP A 60 8.52 -44.61 28.31
C ASP A 60 7.45 -44.25 27.27
N SER A 61 6.71 -43.17 27.54
CA SER A 61 5.62 -42.69 26.68
C SER A 61 6.07 -42.19 25.32
N ARG A 62 7.37 -41.96 25.13
CA ARG A 62 7.96 -41.56 23.84
C ARG A 62 8.16 -42.75 22.89
N LEU A 63 8.21 -43.98 23.41
CA LEU A 63 8.41 -45.21 22.64
C LEU A 63 7.06 -45.86 22.28
N PHE A 64 6.16 -45.04 21.76
CA PHE A 64 4.77 -45.43 21.57
C PHE A 64 4.57 -46.39 20.39
N HIS A 65 5.50 -46.46 19.43
CA HIS A 65 5.40 -47.39 18.31
C HIS A 65 5.68 -48.82 18.76
N VAL A 66 6.74 -49.05 19.56
CA VAL A 66 7.00 -50.36 20.18
C VAL A 66 5.91 -50.73 21.16
N ALA A 67 5.46 -49.80 22.02
CA ALA A 67 4.43 -50.10 23.01
C ALA A 67 3.10 -50.52 22.36
N ARG A 68 2.73 -49.89 21.23
CA ARG A 68 1.53 -50.24 20.47
C ARG A 68 1.71 -51.55 19.70
N TRP A 69 2.86 -51.77 19.08
CA TRP A 69 3.20 -53.02 18.41
C TRP A 69 3.17 -54.19 19.41
N PHE A 70 3.82 -54.06 20.57
CA PHE A 70 3.87 -55.09 21.61
C PHE A 70 2.45 -55.54 22.01
N ARG A 71 1.56 -54.58 22.32
CA ARG A 71 0.16 -54.87 22.69
C ARG A 71 -0.62 -55.53 21.55
N HIS A 72 -0.31 -55.19 20.31
CA HIS A 72 -0.95 -55.80 19.15
C HIS A 72 -0.52 -57.26 18.97
N ILE A 73 0.78 -57.54 19.04
CA ILE A 73 1.33 -58.89 18.93
C ILE A 73 0.89 -59.77 20.12
N GLU A 74 0.87 -59.21 21.34
CA GLU A 74 0.34 -59.87 22.54
C GLU A 74 -1.12 -60.28 22.39
N ALA A 75 -1.96 -59.43 21.79
CA ALA A 75 -3.35 -59.74 21.52
C ALA A 75 -3.51 -60.86 20.48
N LEU A 76 -2.63 -60.93 19.47
CA LEU A 76 -2.64 -61.98 18.44
C LEU A 76 -2.14 -63.33 18.95
N LEU A 77 -1.12 -63.34 19.80
CA LEU A 77 -0.52 -64.56 20.35
C LEU A 77 -1.30 -65.16 21.52
N GLY A 78 -2.29 -64.44 22.05
CA GLY A 78 -3.06 -64.86 23.23
C GLY A 78 -2.18 -64.82 24.47
N GLY A 79 -2.09 -63.63 25.10
CA GLY A 79 -1.33 -63.41 26.35
C GLY A 79 -1.60 -64.47 27.43
N PRO A 80 -0.71 -64.63 28.42
CA PRO A 80 -0.79 -65.67 29.44
C PRO A 80 -2.17 -65.65 30.10
N GLN A 81 -2.89 -66.77 30.01
CA GLN A 81 -4.21 -66.97 30.61
C GLN A 81 -4.15 -66.75 32.14
N GLY A 82 -4.35 -65.50 32.57
CA GLY A 82 -4.80 -65.20 33.91
C GLY A 82 -6.28 -65.55 34.01
N ARG A 83 -6.62 -66.49 34.89
CA ARG A 83 -8.00 -66.81 35.30
C ARG A 83 -8.64 -65.55 35.94
N GLY A 84 -9.15 -64.65 35.12
CA GLY A 84 -10.06 -63.58 35.52
C GLY A 84 -11.47 -63.98 35.12
N GLU A 85 -12.40 -63.96 36.07
CA GLU A 85 -13.83 -64.16 35.81
C GLU A 85 -14.30 -63.34 34.58
N PRO A 86 -15.24 -63.86 33.76
CA PRO A 86 -15.83 -63.06 32.71
C PRO A 86 -16.39 -61.78 33.33
N CYS A 87 -15.98 -60.63 32.80
CA CYS A 87 -16.39 -59.32 33.29
C CYS A 87 -17.92 -59.26 33.35
N ARG A 88 -18.48 -59.52 34.54
CA ARG A 88 -19.89 -59.27 34.80
C ARG A 88 -20.06 -57.77 34.68
N LEU A 89 -20.82 -57.34 33.67
CA LEU A 89 -21.34 -55.99 33.58
C LEU A 89 -22.09 -55.67 34.87
N GLN A 90 -21.42 -55.07 35.84
CA GLN A 90 -22.07 -54.39 36.94
C GLN A 90 -22.80 -53.20 36.31
N ALA A 91 -24.10 -53.36 36.09
CA ALA A 91 -24.99 -52.27 35.74
C ALA A 91 -25.05 -51.33 36.96
N SER A 92 -24.11 -50.39 37.04
CA SER A 92 -24.24 -49.26 37.96
C SER A 92 -25.44 -48.45 37.50
N LYS A 93 -26.50 -48.44 38.33
CA LYS A 93 -27.68 -47.57 38.17
C LYS A 93 -27.35 -46.10 38.49
N GLY A 94 -26.15 -45.64 38.16
CA GLY A 94 -25.80 -44.23 38.15
C GLY A 94 -25.92 -43.72 36.72
N ARG A 95 -26.66 -42.63 36.50
CA ARG A 95 -26.56 -41.88 35.24
C ARG A 95 -25.08 -41.61 35.00
N ARG A 96 -24.47 -42.24 33.99
CA ARG A 96 -23.11 -41.90 33.57
C ARG A 96 -23.14 -40.46 33.06
N VAL A 97 -22.72 -39.52 33.89
CA VAL A 97 -22.52 -38.15 33.48
C VAL A 97 -21.17 -38.12 32.78
N GLN A 98 -21.14 -37.68 31.51
CA GLN A 98 -19.85 -37.46 30.84
C GLN A 98 -19.06 -36.44 31.66
N PRO A 99 -17.76 -36.68 31.90
CA PRO A 99 -16.91 -35.67 32.51
C PRO A 99 -16.94 -34.42 31.64
N GLN A 100 -16.99 -33.25 32.30
CA GLN A 100 -17.00 -31.97 31.60
C GLN A 100 -15.68 -31.81 30.85
N TRP A 101 -15.75 -31.69 29.53
CA TRP A 101 -14.57 -31.37 28.73
C TRP A 101 -14.12 -29.94 29.03
N SER A 102 -12.83 -29.77 29.25
CA SER A 102 -12.18 -28.46 29.36
C SER A 102 -11.07 -28.35 28.32
N PRO A 103 -10.94 -27.22 27.60
CA PRO A 103 -9.84 -27.02 26.66
C PRO A 103 -8.49 -27.00 27.40
N PRO A 104 -7.38 -27.36 26.73
CA PRO A 104 -6.03 -27.18 27.27
C PRO A 104 -5.77 -25.70 27.62
N ALA A 105 -5.17 -25.45 28.78
CA ALA A 105 -4.79 -24.10 29.21
C ALA A 105 -3.81 -23.46 28.21
N GLY A 106 -4.06 -22.20 27.83
CA GLY A 106 -3.17 -21.42 26.95
C GLY A 106 -3.44 -21.54 25.44
N THR A 107 -4.61 -22.02 25.04
CA THR A 107 -5.04 -22.17 23.63
C THR A 107 -5.76 -20.94 23.06
N GLU A 108 -5.59 -19.74 23.64
CA GLU A 108 -6.12 -18.52 23.04
C GLU A 108 -5.47 -18.33 21.65
N PRO A 109 -6.26 -18.33 20.56
CA PRO A 109 -5.70 -18.14 19.23
C PRO A 109 -4.99 -16.78 19.15
N CYS A 110 -3.84 -16.74 18.47
CA CYS A 110 -3.12 -15.50 18.22
C CYS A 110 -4.07 -14.48 17.57
N ARG A 111 -4.27 -13.33 18.23
CA ARG A 111 -5.14 -12.26 17.71
C ARG A 111 -4.29 -11.20 17.02
N LEU A 112 -4.65 -10.85 15.80
CA LEU A 112 -4.03 -9.73 15.10
C LEU A 112 -4.37 -8.43 15.84
N ARG A 113 -3.34 -7.61 16.08
CA ARG A 113 -3.49 -6.23 16.55
C ARG A 113 -2.85 -5.27 15.57
N LEU A 114 -3.57 -4.24 15.17
CA LEU A 114 -3.10 -3.20 14.27
C LEU A 114 -3.01 -1.87 15.03
N TYR A 115 -2.01 -1.07 14.70
CA TYR A 115 -1.93 0.28 15.25
C TYR A 115 -2.97 1.16 14.55
N ASN A 116 -3.93 1.68 15.30
CA ASN A 116 -4.96 2.56 14.78
C ASN A 116 -4.58 4.01 15.09
N SER A 117 -4.38 4.82 14.03
CA SER A 117 -4.00 6.22 14.18
C SER A 117 -5.06 7.07 14.91
N LEU A 118 -6.33 6.69 14.87
CA LEU A 118 -7.41 7.39 15.59
C LEU A 118 -7.33 7.18 17.11
N THR A 119 -7.00 5.97 17.56
CA THR A 119 -6.89 5.64 19.00
C THR A 119 -5.48 5.82 19.54
N ARG A 120 -4.49 5.95 18.65
CA ARG A 120 -3.05 5.97 18.95
C ARG A 120 -2.58 4.72 19.70
N ASN A 121 -3.27 3.59 19.52
CA ASN A 121 -3.02 2.33 20.22
C ASN A 121 -3.01 1.12 19.27
N LYS A 122 -2.47 -0.02 19.74
CA LYS A 122 -2.60 -1.31 19.06
C LYS A 122 -3.90 -1.98 19.47
N ASP A 123 -4.92 -1.81 18.64
CA ASP A 123 -6.24 -2.37 18.85
C ASP A 123 -6.34 -3.78 18.26
N VAL A 124 -7.23 -4.62 18.83
CA VAL A 124 -7.54 -5.92 18.23
C VAL A 124 -8.26 -5.68 16.90
N PHE A 125 -7.73 -6.27 15.82
CA PHE A 125 -8.34 -6.14 14.50
C PHE A 125 -9.56 -7.05 14.40
N ILE A 126 -10.71 -6.45 14.11
CA ILE A 126 -12.00 -7.13 13.94
C ILE A 126 -12.63 -6.60 12.65
N PRO A 127 -12.69 -7.41 11.57
CA PRO A 127 -13.34 -6.99 10.33
C PRO A 127 -14.86 -6.83 10.48
N GLN A 128 -15.46 -6.01 9.62
CA GLN A 128 -16.90 -5.75 9.59
C GLN A 128 -17.72 -6.94 9.09
N ASP A 129 -17.20 -7.75 8.16
CA ASP A 129 -17.86 -8.94 7.60
C ASP A 129 -17.02 -10.21 7.78
N GLY A 130 -17.02 -10.76 9.00
CA GLY A 130 -16.41 -12.05 9.30
C GLY A 130 -14.91 -12.08 9.01
N LYS A 131 -14.52 -12.77 7.93
CA LYS A 131 -13.13 -12.87 7.47
C LYS A 131 -12.80 -11.96 6.28
N LYS A 132 -13.79 -11.27 5.71
CA LYS A 132 -13.54 -10.35 4.61
C LYS A 132 -12.96 -9.06 5.16
N VAL A 133 -11.94 -8.55 4.48
CA VAL A 133 -11.27 -7.30 4.82
C VAL A 133 -11.29 -6.41 3.60
N THR A 134 -12.02 -5.30 3.69
CA THR A 134 -12.02 -4.23 2.71
C THR A 134 -10.93 -3.22 3.04
N TRP A 135 -10.01 -3.01 2.10
CA TRP A 135 -8.87 -2.13 2.31
C TRP A 135 -8.70 -1.17 1.13
N TYR A 136 -8.78 0.13 1.39
CA TYR A 136 -8.38 1.17 0.45
C TYR A 136 -7.04 1.77 0.84
N CYS A 137 -6.16 2.01 -0.14
CA CYS A 137 -4.89 2.70 0.08
C CYS A 137 -4.72 3.83 -0.90
N CYS A 138 -4.34 5.00 -0.40
CA CYS A 138 -3.91 6.10 -1.25
C CYS A 138 -2.69 5.67 -2.08
N GLY A 139 -2.79 5.80 -3.40
CA GLY A 139 -1.68 5.52 -4.32
C GLY A 139 -0.93 6.77 -4.78
N PRO A 140 -0.08 6.65 -5.81
CA PRO A 140 0.85 7.69 -6.20
C PRO A 140 0.20 8.80 -7.05
N THR A 141 0.76 10.01 -6.94
CA THR A 141 0.60 11.05 -7.97
C THR A 141 1.64 10.83 -9.05
N VAL A 142 1.20 10.47 -10.25
CA VAL A 142 2.07 10.02 -11.35
C VAL A 142 2.58 11.20 -12.19
N TYR A 143 3.46 12.02 -11.64
CA TYR A 143 4.07 13.17 -12.35
C TYR A 143 5.58 13.06 -12.55
N ASP A 144 6.23 12.15 -11.82
CA ASP A 144 7.67 11.92 -11.81
C ASP A 144 7.99 10.49 -11.33
N ALA A 145 9.26 10.12 -11.39
CA ALA A 145 9.76 8.81 -10.94
C ALA A 145 9.45 8.54 -9.46
N SER A 146 9.25 7.25 -9.15
CA SER A 146 9.05 6.82 -7.77
C SER A 146 10.32 6.98 -6.95
N HIS A 147 10.22 7.59 -5.77
CA HIS A 147 11.34 7.69 -4.84
C HIS A 147 11.28 6.63 -3.73
N MET A 148 12.35 6.50 -2.94
CA MET A 148 12.45 5.52 -1.85
C MET A 148 11.33 5.59 -0.80
N GLY A 149 10.74 6.76 -0.59
CA GLY A 149 9.55 6.91 0.26
C GLY A 149 8.35 6.07 -0.22
N HIS A 150 8.10 6.02 -1.54
CA HIS A 150 7.05 5.20 -2.14
C HIS A 150 7.35 3.73 -1.94
N ALA A 151 8.57 3.29 -2.29
CA ALA A 151 9.00 1.90 -2.11
C ALA A 151 8.78 1.42 -0.67
N ARG A 152 9.19 2.23 0.33
CA ARG A 152 8.98 1.90 1.74
C ARG A 152 7.51 1.70 2.09
N SER A 153 6.64 2.60 1.63
CA SER A 153 5.20 2.55 1.92
C SER A 153 4.55 1.31 1.29
N TYR A 154 4.71 1.10 -0.02
CA TYR A 154 4.06 0.00 -0.74
C TYR A 154 4.60 -1.38 -0.35
N ILE A 155 5.90 -1.50 -0.05
CA ILE A 155 6.45 -2.74 0.53
C ILE A 155 5.83 -3.02 1.90
N SER A 156 5.65 -1.99 2.74
CA SER A 156 5.04 -2.15 4.06
C SER A 156 3.58 -2.60 3.95
N PHE A 157 2.81 -2.03 3.02
CA PHE A 157 1.43 -2.45 2.76
C PHE A 157 1.37 -3.88 2.22
N ASP A 158 2.26 -4.26 1.31
CA ASP A 158 2.32 -5.62 0.77
C ASP A 158 2.67 -6.66 1.84
N ILE A 159 3.64 -6.37 2.71
CA ILE A 159 3.96 -7.22 3.86
C ILE A 159 2.73 -7.41 4.76
N LEU A 160 2.03 -6.32 5.10
CA LEU A 160 0.82 -6.39 5.92
C LEU A 160 -0.26 -7.21 5.23
N ARG A 161 -0.50 -7.00 3.93
CA ARG A 161 -1.46 -7.76 3.12
C ARG A 161 -1.16 -9.24 3.12
N ARG A 162 0.10 -9.63 2.92
CA ARG A 162 0.55 -11.03 2.99
C ARG A 162 0.37 -11.63 4.38
N VAL A 163 0.65 -10.89 5.46
CA VAL A 163 0.40 -11.37 6.83
C VAL A 163 -1.09 -11.58 7.09
N LEU A 164 -1.94 -10.63 6.70
CA LEU A 164 -3.41 -10.73 6.82
C LEU A 164 -3.94 -11.95 6.05
N ARG A 165 -3.55 -12.12 4.79
CA ARG A 165 -4.04 -13.19 3.91
C ARG A 165 -3.43 -14.55 4.25
N ASP A 166 -2.11 -14.63 4.33
CA ASP A 166 -1.40 -15.92 4.32
C ASP A 166 -1.22 -16.49 5.73
N TYR A 167 -1.07 -15.64 6.76
CA TYR A 167 -0.95 -16.09 8.16
C TYR A 167 -2.30 -16.12 8.88
N PHE A 168 -3.06 -15.03 8.83
CA PHE A 168 -4.35 -14.94 9.52
C PHE A 168 -5.54 -15.46 8.70
N GLN A 169 -5.34 -15.80 7.42
CA GLN A 169 -6.36 -16.40 6.56
C GLN A 169 -7.60 -15.50 6.42
N TYR A 170 -7.38 -14.19 6.31
CA TYR A 170 -8.40 -13.21 5.92
C TYR A 170 -8.55 -13.16 4.40
N ASP A 171 -9.77 -12.91 3.93
CA ASP A 171 -10.11 -12.65 2.53
C ASP A 171 -9.98 -11.15 2.27
N VAL A 172 -8.82 -10.72 1.77
CA VAL A 172 -8.48 -9.30 1.62
C VAL A 172 -8.84 -8.82 0.23
N PHE A 173 -9.75 -7.84 0.15
CA PHE A 173 -10.07 -7.07 -1.05
C PHE A 173 -9.38 -5.70 -0.98
N TYR A 174 -8.29 -5.55 -1.73
CA TYR A 174 -7.39 -4.41 -1.68
C TYR A 174 -7.54 -3.50 -2.91
N CYS A 175 -7.93 -2.26 -2.67
CA CYS A 175 -8.10 -1.21 -3.67
C CYS A 175 -7.04 -0.12 -3.52
N MET A 176 -6.57 0.43 -4.63
CA MET A 176 -5.63 1.55 -4.65
C MET A 176 -5.97 2.49 -5.80
N ASN A 177 -5.85 3.80 -5.60
CA ASN A 177 -5.99 4.77 -6.69
C ASN A 177 -4.66 5.15 -7.33
N ILE A 178 -4.73 5.76 -8.51
CA ILE A 178 -3.69 6.55 -9.14
C ILE A 178 -4.22 7.97 -9.24
N THR A 179 -3.49 8.94 -8.68
CA THR A 179 -3.80 10.36 -8.90
C THR A 179 -3.17 10.78 -10.21
N ASP A 180 -3.96 10.73 -11.28
CA ASP A 180 -3.59 11.11 -12.65
C ASP A 180 -4.07 12.52 -13.04
N ILE A 181 -4.69 13.25 -12.11
CA ILE A 181 -5.06 14.66 -12.22
C ILE A 181 -4.56 15.37 -10.95
N ASP A 182 -3.58 16.25 -11.09
CA ASP A 182 -3.08 17.07 -9.99
C ASP A 182 -2.39 18.34 -10.51
N ASP A 183 -2.27 19.37 -9.67
CA ASP A 183 -1.56 20.62 -10.00
C ASP A 183 -0.12 20.34 -10.45
N LYS A 184 0.57 19.36 -9.85
CA LYS A 184 1.95 18.96 -10.22
C LYS A 184 2.00 18.31 -11.60
N ILE A 185 1.02 17.46 -11.93
CA ILE A 185 0.90 16.82 -13.25
C ILE A 185 0.65 17.88 -14.31
N ILE A 186 -0.28 18.79 -14.06
CA ILE A 186 -0.64 19.87 -14.99
C ILE A 186 0.59 20.73 -15.29
N ARG A 187 1.27 21.21 -14.24
CA ARG A 187 2.48 22.02 -14.39
C ARG A 187 3.56 21.26 -15.16
N ARG A 188 3.91 20.04 -14.74
CA ARG A 188 5.00 19.27 -15.38
C ARG A 188 4.67 18.91 -16.83
N ALA A 189 3.41 18.60 -17.15
CA ALA A 189 3.00 18.29 -18.51
C ALA A 189 3.14 19.51 -19.44
N ARG A 190 2.71 20.70 -19.00
CA ARG A 190 2.89 21.94 -19.78
C ARG A 190 4.35 22.32 -19.93
N GLN A 191 5.12 22.22 -18.84
CA GLN A 191 6.56 22.46 -18.83
C GLN A 191 7.29 21.61 -19.87
N ASN A 192 7.07 20.29 -19.83
CA ASN A 192 7.68 19.36 -20.79
C ASN A 192 7.24 19.69 -22.22
N TYR A 193 5.95 19.92 -22.44
CA TYR A 193 5.40 20.25 -23.76
C TYR A 193 6.00 21.54 -24.34
N LEU A 194 5.99 22.63 -23.57
CA LEU A 194 6.51 23.92 -24.02
C LEU A 194 8.02 23.89 -24.25
N PHE A 195 8.76 23.20 -23.38
CA PHE A 195 10.20 23.02 -23.56
C PHE A 195 10.53 22.18 -24.80
N GLU A 196 9.78 21.11 -25.05
CA GLU A 196 9.92 20.31 -26.27
C GLU A 196 9.64 21.13 -27.53
N GLN A 197 8.56 21.93 -27.53
CA GLN A 197 8.25 22.85 -28.62
C GLN A 197 9.35 23.90 -28.83
N TYR A 198 9.87 24.49 -27.75
CA TYR A 198 10.98 25.43 -27.80
C TYR A 198 12.23 24.79 -28.42
N ARG A 199 12.56 23.56 -28.03
CA ARG A 199 13.69 22.81 -28.58
C ARG A 199 13.49 22.46 -30.06
N GLU A 200 12.29 22.08 -30.47
CA GLU A 200 11.94 21.75 -31.85
C GLU A 200 12.04 22.96 -32.80
N GLN A 201 11.76 24.17 -32.29
CA GLN A 201 11.95 25.41 -33.04
C GLN A 201 13.42 25.72 -33.32
N LYS A 202 14.37 25.04 -32.66
CA LYS A 202 15.82 25.20 -32.82
C LYS A 202 16.24 26.68 -32.72
N PRO A 203 16.09 27.30 -31.53
CA PRO A 203 16.46 28.70 -31.34
C PRO A 203 17.93 28.91 -31.70
N SER A 204 18.23 30.07 -32.29
CA SER A 204 19.62 30.45 -32.53
C SER A 204 20.37 30.60 -31.19
N ALA A 205 21.69 30.44 -31.20
CA ALA A 205 22.50 30.61 -29.99
C ALA A 205 22.25 31.97 -29.30
N ALA A 206 22.11 33.05 -30.08
CA ALA A 206 21.80 34.37 -29.56
C ALA A 206 20.42 34.45 -28.90
N GLN A 207 19.41 33.79 -29.49
CA GLN A 207 18.07 33.73 -28.92
C GLN A 207 18.05 32.92 -27.62
N LEU A 208 18.71 31.76 -27.60
CA LEU A 208 18.81 30.93 -26.40
C LEU A 208 19.48 31.67 -25.24
N LEU A 209 20.60 32.35 -25.49
CA LEU A 209 21.29 33.15 -24.47
C LEU A 209 20.38 34.25 -23.90
N LYS A 210 19.63 34.92 -24.77
CA LYS A 210 18.66 35.94 -24.36
C LYS A 210 17.55 35.34 -23.48
N ASP A 211 16.96 34.21 -23.91
CA ASP A 211 15.86 33.58 -23.20
C ASP A 211 16.30 33.01 -21.84
N VAL A 212 17.49 32.41 -21.76
CA VAL A 212 18.11 31.99 -20.48
C VAL A 212 18.32 33.21 -19.57
N GLY A 213 18.81 34.32 -20.11
CA GLY A 213 18.97 35.57 -19.36
C GLY A 213 17.63 36.13 -18.84
N ASP A 214 16.58 36.06 -19.64
CA ASP A 214 15.23 36.49 -19.26
C ASP A 214 14.60 35.55 -18.21
N ALA A 215 14.79 34.23 -18.35
CA ALA A 215 14.33 33.23 -17.39
C ALA A 215 15.08 33.30 -16.04
N MET A 216 16.36 33.68 -16.06
CA MET A 216 17.19 33.82 -14.85
C MET A 216 16.70 34.94 -13.91
N LYS A 217 16.02 35.96 -14.44
CA LYS A 217 15.49 37.08 -13.65
C LYS A 217 14.45 36.62 -12.60
N PRO A 218 13.31 36.02 -12.98
CA PRO A 218 12.35 35.51 -12.00
C PRO A 218 12.90 34.35 -11.17
N PHE A 219 13.79 33.53 -11.73
CA PHE A 219 14.42 32.44 -10.97
C PHE A 219 15.30 32.95 -9.82
N SER A 220 16.05 34.03 -10.04
CA SER A 220 16.88 34.64 -9.00
C SER A 220 16.03 35.24 -7.86
N VAL A 221 14.85 35.78 -8.19
CA VAL A 221 13.88 36.24 -7.18
C VAL A 221 13.38 35.05 -6.37
N LYS A 222 12.90 33.98 -7.03
CA LYS A 222 12.45 32.73 -6.39
C LYS A 222 13.52 32.13 -5.47
N LEU A 223 14.78 32.10 -5.91
CA LEU A 223 15.91 31.66 -5.11
C LEU A 223 16.12 32.53 -3.87
N SER A 224 16.01 33.86 -3.99
CA SER A 224 16.18 34.79 -2.88
C SER A 224 15.07 34.66 -1.82
N GLU A 225 13.85 34.35 -2.23
CA GLU A 225 12.68 34.17 -1.36
C GLU A 225 12.59 32.77 -0.74
N THR A 226 13.36 31.80 -1.26
CA THR A 226 13.37 30.43 -0.73
C THR A 226 14.10 30.37 0.61
N THR A 227 13.34 30.02 1.65
CA THR A 227 13.80 29.93 3.05
C THR A 227 14.23 28.53 3.46
N ASP A 228 13.69 27.50 2.81
CA ASP A 228 14.06 26.11 3.07
C ASP A 228 15.50 25.83 2.59
N PRO A 229 16.40 25.36 3.47
CA PRO A 229 17.82 25.26 3.18
C PRO A 229 18.12 24.25 2.06
N ASP A 230 17.41 23.12 2.03
CA ASP A 230 17.64 22.05 1.05
C ASP A 230 17.14 22.49 -0.33
N LYS A 231 15.95 23.10 -0.40
CA LYS A 231 15.43 23.69 -1.64
C LYS A 231 16.32 24.82 -2.14
N ARG A 232 16.80 25.69 -1.24
CA ARG A 232 17.70 26.77 -1.61
C ARG A 232 18.99 26.23 -2.20
N GLN A 233 19.61 25.23 -1.56
CA GLN A 233 20.82 24.59 -2.06
C GLN A 233 20.60 23.96 -3.45
N MET A 234 19.46 23.31 -3.67
CA MET A 234 19.08 22.78 -4.97
C MET A 234 19.01 23.88 -6.04
N LEU A 235 18.31 24.99 -5.75
CA LEU A 235 18.17 26.12 -6.68
C LEU A 235 19.52 26.81 -6.98
N GLU A 236 20.42 26.91 -5.99
CA GLU A 236 21.78 27.44 -6.19
C GLU A 236 22.60 26.55 -7.12
N ARG A 237 22.47 25.21 -7.00
CA ARG A 237 23.12 24.27 -7.94
C ARG A 237 22.62 24.44 -9.36
N ILE A 238 21.30 24.60 -9.56
CA ILE A 238 20.72 24.84 -10.89
C ILE A 238 21.27 26.14 -11.46
N GLN A 239 21.22 27.25 -10.70
CA GLN A 239 21.74 28.54 -11.15
C GLN A 239 23.21 28.45 -11.57
N ASN A 240 24.04 27.78 -10.78
CA ASN A 240 25.46 27.65 -11.06
C ASN A 240 25.72 26.80 -12.31
N SER A 241 24.98 25.70 -12.49
CA SER A 241 25.13 24.81 -13.66
C SER A 241 24.74 25.54 -14.95
N VAL A 242 23.64 26.29 -14.93
CA VAL A 242 23.24 27.15 -16.06
C VAL A 242 24.29 28.20 -16.38
N LYS A 243 24.84 28.90 -15.37
CA LYS A 243 25.90 29.90 -15.59
C LYS A 243 27.14 29.30 -16.24
N LEU A 244 27.61 28.15 -15.74
CA LEU A 244 28.76 27.44 -16.28
C LEU A 244 28.53 26.97 -17.73
N ALA A 245 27.30 26.62 -18.09
CA ALA A 245 26.95 26.25 -19.47
C ALA A 245 26.76 27.47 -20.40
N THR A 246 26.42 28.63 -19.83
CA THR A 246 26.19 29.87 -20.59
C THR A 246 27.51 30.48 -21.08
N GLU A 247 28.53 30.54 -20.23
CA GLU A 247 29.82 31.20 -20.55
C GLU A 247 30.50 30.66 -21.83
N PRO A 248 30.60 29.33 -22.07
CA PRO A 248 31.15 28.81 -23.31
C PRO A 248 30.33 29.21 -24.53
N LEU A 249 28.99 29.19 -24.45
CA LEU A 249 28.17 29.54 -25.61
C LEU A 249 28.31 31.03 -25.95
N GLU A 250 28.35 31.91 -24.95
CA GLU A 250 28.62 33.34 -25.15
C GLU A 250 29.95 33.55 -25.86
N GLN A 251 31.03 32.92 -25.39
CA GLN A 251 32.35 33.03 -26.02
C GLN A 251 32.36 32.55 -27.47
N ALA A 252 31.66 31.45 -27.76
CA ALA A 252 31.53 30.94 -29.13
C ALA A 252 30.79 31.93 -30.03
N VAL A 253 29.69 32.52 -29.58
CA VAL A 253 28.95 33.50 -30.39
C VAL A 253 29.82 34.72 -30.76
N HIS A 254 30.76 35.11 -29.90
CA HIS A 254 31.68 36.22 -30.17
C HIS A 254 32.88 35.85 -31.06
N SER A 255 33.36 34.60 -31.01
CA SER A 255 34.58 34.16 -31.73
C SER A 255 34.33 33.59 -33.13
N ASN A 256 33.06 33.46 -33.54
CA ASN A 256 32.62 32.93 -34.84
C ASN A 256 33.23 31.55 -35.21
N PRO A 257 33.14 30.53 -34.34
CA PRO A 257 33.67 29.19 -34.57
C PRO A 257 32.80 28.41 -35.57
N SER A 258 33.19 27.16 -35.85
CA SER A 258 32.41 26.27 -36.72
C SER A 258 30.98 26.05 -36.19
N GLY A 259 30.03 25.84 -37.09
CA GLY A 259 28.61 25.62 -36.73
C GLY A 259 28.42 24.43 -35.79
N GLU A 260 29.17 23.33 -35.98
CA GLU A 260 29.11 22.15 -35.11
C GLU A 260 29.50 22.45 -33.66
N GLU A 261 30.48 23.32 -33.44
CA GLU A 261 30.93 23.70 -32.10
C GLU A 261 29.90 24.56 -31.37
N VAL A 262 29.22 25.46 -32.09
CA VAL A 262 28.11 26.25 -31.55
C VAL A 262 26.93 25.34 -31.21
N ASP A 263 26.56 24.44 -32.12
CA ASP A 263 25.44 23.50 -31.93
C ASP A 263 25.66 22.61 -30.71
N SER A 264 26.88 22.09 -30.51
CA SER A 264 27.21 21.31 -29.31
C SER A 264 27.04 22.11 -28.02
N ARG A 265 27.46 23.38 -28.00
CA ARG A 265 27.32 24.26 -26.82
C ARG A 265 25.86 24.65 -26.56
N VAL A 266 25.06 24.82 -27.63
CA VAL A 266 23.61 25.03 -27.55
C VAL A 266 22.93 23.84 -26.87
N GLN A 267 23.27 22.60 -27.24
CA GLN A 267 22.68 21.41 -26.62
C GLN A 267 23.02 21.29 -25.13
N VAL A 268 24.26 21.61 -24.74
CA VAL A 268 24.67 21.62 -23.33
C VAL A 268 23.87 22.65 -22.54
N LEU A 269 23.74 23.89 -23.06
CA LEU A 269 22.97 24.92 -22.38
C LEU A 269 21.47 24.57 -22.31
N LEU A 270 20.89 23.99 -23.35
CA LEU A 270 19.50 23.54 -23.33
C LEU A 270 19.24 22.50 -22.23
N GLU A 271 20.15 21.53 -22.05
CA GLU A 271 20.00 20.51 -21.01
C GLU A 271 20.15 21.11 -19.61
N GLU A 272 21.22 21.88 -19.37
CA GLU A 272 21.49 22.47 -18.06
C GLU A 272 20.45 23.54 -17.67
N ALA A 273 19.87 24.24 -18.65
CA ALA A 273 18.83 25.24 -18.44
C ALA A 273 17.40 24.69 -18.54
N LYS A 274 17.22 23.37 -18.67
CA LYS A 274 15.89 22.76 -18.87
C LYS A 274 14.88 23.19 -17.83
N ASP A 275 15.19 23.04 -16.53
CA ASP A 275 14.26 23.39 -15.45
C ASP A 275 13.95 24.89 -15.43
N LEU A 276 14.98 25.71 -15.61
CA LEU A 276 14.88 27.17 -15.65
C LEU A 276 13.98 27.64 -16.80
N LEU A 277 14.24 27.16 -18.01
CA LEU A 277 13.49 27.50 -19.20
C LEU A 277 12.07 26.95 -19.14
N SER A 278 11.88 25.73 -18.64
CA SER A 278 10.56 25.12 -18.50
C SER A 278 9.64 25.91 -17.57
N ASP A 279 10.14 26.33 -16.39
CA ASP A 279 9.41 27.20 -15.46
C ASP A 279 9.04 28.54 -16.13
N TRP A 280 9.97 29.15 -16.87
CA TRP A 280 9.75 30.44 -17.54
C TRP A 280 8.77 30.34 -18.71
N LEU A 281 8.90 29.32 -19.55
CA LEU A 281 8.01 29.05 -20.67
C LEU A 281 6.57 28.78 -20.17
N ASP A 282 6.39 27.99 -19.11
CA ASP A 282 5.07 27.77 -18.51
C ASP A 282 4.44 29.06 -17.98
N SER A 283 5.26 29.94 -17.36
CA SER A 283 4.76 31.21 -16.84
C SER A 283 4.30 32.20 -17.92
N THR A 284 4.84 32.09 -19.14
CA THR A 284 4.59 33.02 -20.25
C THR A 284 3.60 32.48 -21.27
N GLY A 285 3.67 31.18 -21.59
CA GLY A 285 2.85 30.52 -22.62
C GLY A 285 1.94 29.41 -22.09
N GLY A 286 1.97 29.08 -20.80
CA GLY A 286 1.19 27.98 -20.22
C GLY A 286 -0.32 28.13 -20.41
N SER A 287 -0.84 29.37 -20.41
CA SER A 287 -2.26 29.66 -20.65
C SER A 287 -2.72 29.45 -22.09
N GLU A 288 -1.78 29.41 -23.04
CA GLU A 288 -2.04 29.24 -24.48
C GLU A 288 -2.05 27.76 -24.89
N VAL A 289 -1.68 26.86 -23.99
CA VAL A 289 -1.69 25.42 -24.25
C VAL A 289 -3.12 24.93 -24.48
N THR A 290 -3.36 24.30 -25.63
CA THR A 290 -4.68 23.77 -26.01
C THR A 290 -4.70 22.26 -26.23
N ASP A 291 -3.54 21.62 -26.37
CA ASP A 291 -3.43 20.17 -26.48
C ASP A 291 -3.61 19.51 -25.11
N ASN A 292 -4.85 19.15 -24.78
CA ASN A 292 -5.16 18.46 -23.53
C ASN A 292 -4.59 17.04 -23.45
N SER A 293 -4.11 16.45 -24.56
CA SER A 293 -3.56 15.08 -24.54
C SER A 293 -2.32 14.97 -23.66
N ILE A 294 -1.57 16.07 -23.46
CA ILE A 294 -0.39 16.11 -22.62
C ILE A 294 -0.70 15.73 -21.16
N PHE A 295 -1.90 16.06 -20.68
CA PHE A 295 -2.36 15.74 -19.32
C PHE A 295 -2.74 14.27 -19.13
N SER A 296 -2.78 13.49 -20.21
CA SER A 296 -2.96 12.03 -20.16
C SER A 296 -1.67 11.27 -20.48
N LYS A 297 -0.81 11.82 -21.35
CA LYS A 297 0.45 11.19 -21.77
C LYS A 297 1.46 11.08 -20.62
N LEU A 298 1.70 12.20 -19.92
CA LEU A 298 2.66 12.24 -18.81
C LEU A 298 2.27 11.27 -17.67
N PRO A 299 1.04 11.32 -17.12
CA PRO A 299 0.70 10.43 -16.02
C PRO A 299 0.66 8.97 -16.42
N LYS A 300 0.21 8.65 -17.64
CA LYS A 300 0.25 7.27 -18.12
C LYS A 300 1.67 6.71 -18.19
N PHE A 301 2.63 7.50 -18.68
CA PHE A 301 4.04 7.09 -18.69
C PHE A 301 4.55 6.79 -17.27
N TRP A 302 4.33 7.70 -16.32
CA TRP A 302 4.81 7.51 -14.95
C TRP A 302 4.05 6.44 -14.17
N GLU A 303 2.79 6.20 -14.49
CA GLU A 303 2.03 5.05 -13.97
C GLU A 303 2.67 3.73 -14.43
N GLU A 304 3.01 3.62 -15.71
CA GLU A 304 3.70 2.43 -16.25
C GLU A 304 5.07 2.22 -15.57
N GLU A 305 5.86 3.27 -15.38
CA GLU A 305 7.14 3.19 -14.65
C GLU A 305 6.94 2.81 -13.18
N PHE A 306 5.94 3.39 -12.49
CA PHE A 306 5.61 3.02 -11.12
C PHE A 306 5.28 1.53 -11.00
N HIS A 307 4.50 0.96 -11.93
CA HIS A 307 4.19 -0.47 -11.90
C HIS A 307 5.42 -1.35 -12.12
N LYS A 308 6.35 -0.96 -13.00
CA LYS A 308 7.62 -1.66 -13.19
C LYS A 308 8.46 -1.65 -11.91
N ASP A 309 8.52 -0.51 -11.22
CA ASP A 309 9.21 -0.40 -9.93
C ASP A 309 8.57 -1.31 -8.87
N MET A 310 7.23 -1.32 -8.77
CA MET A 310 6.52 -2.17 -7.80
C MET A 310 6.72 -3.66 -8.08
N GLU A 311 6.69 -4.05 -9.36
CA GLU A 311 6.98 -5.42 -9.79
C GLU A 311 8.41 -5.83 -9.45
N ALA A 312 9.40 -4.96 -9.72
CA ALA A 312 10.80 -5.21 -9.40
C ALA A 312 11.04 -5.36 -7.88
N LEU A 313 10.22 -4.70 -7.05
CA LEU A 313 10.22 -4.82 -5.60
C LEU A 313 9.39 -6.00 -5.08
N ASN A 314 8.78 -6.80 -5.97
CA ASN A 314 7.90 -7.94 -5.63
C ASN A 314 6.66 -7.54 -4.80
N VAL A 315 6.19 -6.31 -4.99
CA VAL A 315 4.92 -5.83 -4.44
C VAL A 315 3.77 -6.41 -5.26
N LEU A 316 2.77 -7.01 -4.61
CA LEU A 316 1.60 -7.54 -5.33
C LEU A 316 0.72 -6.39 -5.86
N PRO A 317 0.17 -6.51 -7.08
CA PRO A 317 -0.79 -5.54 -7.59
C PRO A 317 -2.05 -5.49 -6.72
N PRO A 318 -2.74 -4.33 -6.66
CA PRO A 318 -4.04 -4.25 -6.03
C PRO A 318 -5.08 -5.11 -6.77
N ASP A 319 -6.15 -5.50 -6.07
CA ASP A 319 -7.27 -6.22 -6.68
C ASP A 319 -8.08 -5.29 -7.59
N VAL A 320 -8.15 -3.99 -7.23
CA VAL A 320 -8.74 -2.93 -8.06
C VAL A 320 -7.82 -1.70 -8.06
N LEU A 321 -7.53 -1.20 -9.25
CA LEU A 321 -6.85 0.06 -9.48
C LEU A 321 -7.85 1.08 -10.04
N THR A 322 -7.94 2.27 -9.44
CA THR A 322 -8.80 3.37 -9.94
C THR A 322 -7.98 4.56 -10.38
N ARG A 323 -8.43 5.29 -11.40
CA ARG A 323 -7.81 6.56 -11.81
C ARG A 323 -8.78 7.70 -11.59
N VAL A 324 -8.29 8.85 -11.15
CA VAL A 324 -9.15 10.02 -10.88
C VAL A 324 -9.91 10.45 -12.13
N SER A 325 -9.23 10.43 -13.28
CA SER A 325 -9.84 10.79 -14.57
C SER A 325 -11.03 9.90 -14.98
N GLU A 326 -11.08 8.66 -14.49
CA GLU A 326 -12.16 7.70 -14.77
C GLU A 326 -13.38 7.90 -13.85
N TYR A 327 -13.23 8.64 -12.74
CA TYR A 327 -14.26 8.79 -11.68
C TYR A 327 -14.77 10.24 -11.53
N VAL A 328 -14.49 11.13 -12.50
CA VAL A 328 -14.91 12.54 -12.42
C VAL A 328 -16.44 12.69 -12.23
N PRO A 329 -17.33 11.94 -12.92
CA PRO A 329 -18.77 12.02 -12.67
C PRO A 329 -19.17 11.67 -11.23
N GLU A 330 -18.59 10.61 -10.66
CA GLU A 330 -18.80 10.17 -9.29
C GLU A 330 -18.32 11.22 -8.30
N ILE A 331 -17.16 11.83 -8.56
CA ILE A 331 -16.62 12.94 -7.77
C ILE A 331 -17.58 14.13 -7.79
N VAL A 332 -18.05 14.56 -8.96
CA VAL A 332 -19.00 15.68 -9.08
C VAL A 332 -20.28 15.40 -8.29
N ASN A 333 -20.83 14.19 -8.39
CA ASN A 333 -22.01 13.78 -7.62
C ASN A 333 -21.73 13.80 -6.11
N PHE A 334 -20.56 13.33 -5.69
CA PHE A 334 -20.17 13.32 -4.28
C PHE A 334 -20.00 14.75 -3.73
N VAL A 335 -19.41 15.66 -4.50
CA VAL A 335 -19.36 17.10 -4.15
C VAL A 335 -20.76 17.69 -4.04
N GLN A 336 -21.66 17.35 -4.97
CA GLN A 336 -23.04 17.83 -4.93
C GLN A 336 -23.74 17.39 -3.64
N LYS A 337 -23.56 16.15 -3.19
CA LYS A 337 -24.08 15.68 -1.90
C LYS A 337 -23.55 16.49 -0.71
N ILE A 338 -22.27 16.81 -0.68
CA ILE A 338 -21.67 17.62 0.38
C ILE A 338 -22.28 19.03 0.39
N VAL A 339 -22.51 19.62 -0.78
CA VAL A 339 -23.17 20.93 -0.94
C VAL A 339 -24.63 20.87 -0.50
N ASP A 340 -25.38 19.84 -0.91
CA ASP A 340 -26.79 19.64 -0.56
C ASP A 340 -26.98 19.43 0.95
N ASN A 341 -26.04 18.72 1.59
CA ASN A 341 -26.00 18.56 3.05
C ASN A 341 -25.50 19.82 3.78
N GLY A 342 -25.14 20.87 3.02
CA GLY A 342 -24.81 22.19 3.52
C GLY A 342 -23.38 22.33 4.04
N TYR A 343 -22.49 21.35 3.84
CA TYR A 343 -21.09 21.41 4.26
C TYR A 343 -20.15 21.85 3.14
N GLY A 344 -20.68 22.09 1.93
CA GLY A 344 -19.95 22.68 0.81
C GLY A 344 -20.59 23.97 0.32
N TYR A 345 -19.81 24.84 -0.31
CA TYR A 345 -20.30 26.05 -0.96
C TYR A 345 -19.52 26.36 -2.24
N ALA A 346 -20.24 26.82 -3.28
CA ALA A 346 -19.64 27.27 -4.52
C ALA A 346 -19.21 28.75 -4.42
N SER A 347 -18.08 29.09 -5.04
CA SER A 347 -17.53 30.45 -5.15
C SER A 347 -16.70 30.55 -6.42
N ASN A 348 -17.03 31.49 -7.32
CA ASN A 348 -16.32 31.73 -8.58
C ASN A 348 -16.02 30.48 -9.45
N GLY A 349 -16.94 29.51 -9.46
CA GLY A 349 -16.81 28.26 -10.21
C GLY A 349 -15.98 27.17 -9.54
N SER A 350 -15.39 27.46 -8.38
CA SER A 350 -14.83 26.48 -7.45
C SER A 350 -15.87 26.08 -6.40
N VAL A 351 -15.63 24.97 -5.71
CA VAL A 351 -16.43 24.52 -4.56
C VAL A 351 -15.50 24.21 -3.41
N TYR A 352 -15.83 24.69 -2.22
CA TYR A 352 -15.04 24.55 -1.00
C TYR A 352 -15.82 23.82 0.08
N PHE A 353 -15.10 23.12 0.94
CA PHE A 353 -15.63 22.51 2.16
C PHE A 353 -15.64 23.54 3.30
N ASP A 354 -16.77 23.71 3.99
CA ASP A 354 -16.95 24.65 5.09
C ASP A 354 -16.52 24.00 6.41
N THR A 355 -15.24 24.16 6.74
CA THR A 355 -14.63 23.56 7.94
C THR A 355 -15.22 24.13 9.23
N ALA A 356 -15.57 25.42 9.22
CA ALA A 356 -16.18 26.08 10.38
C ALA A 356 -17.57 25.51 10.67
N LYS A 357 -18.40 25.33 9.63
CA LYS A 357 -19.72 24.71 9.78
C LYS A 357 -19.65 23.24 10.19
N PHE A 358 -18.68 22.50 9.66
CA PHE A 358 -18.44 21.12 10.08
C PHE A 358 -18.06 21.04 11.56
N ALA A 359 -17.12 21.86 12.02
CA ALA A 359 -16.67 21.90 13.41
C ALA A 359 -17.74 22.43 14.38
N ALA A 360 -18.65 23.29 13.93
CA ALA A 360 -19.77 23.80 14.74
C ALA A 360 -20.90 22.77 14.96
N SER A 361 -20.91 21.66 14.22
CA SER A 361 -21.89 20.58 14.38
C SER A 361 -21.58 19.74 15.61
N GLU A 362 -22.57 19.46 16.46
CA GLU A 362 -22.42 18.54 17.59
C GLU A 362 -22.10 17.10 17.16
N LYS A 363 -22.32 16.75 15.88
CA LYS A 363 -22.13 15.40 15.35
C LYS A 363 -20.72 15.13 14.83
N HIS A 364 -19.93 16.17 14.59
CA HIS A 364 -18.69 16.06 13.83
C HIS A 364 -17.52 16.70 14.56
N SER A 365 -16.32 16.22 14.25
CA SER A 365 -15.07 16.78 14.77
C SER A 365 -14.04 16.73 13.66
N TYR A 366 -13.45 17.87 13.32
CA TYR A 366 -12.44 17.99 12.28
C TYR A 366 -11.04 17.78 12.85
N GLY A 367 -10.14 17.15 12.09
CA GLY A 367 -8.80 16.81 12.57
C GLY A 367 -8.81 15.63 13.53
N LYS A 368 -9.52 14.54 13.22
CA LYS A 368 -9.59 13.34 14.10
C LYS A 368 -8.26 12.60 14.17
N LEU A 369 -7.48 12.60 13.09
CA LEU A 369 -6.18 11.92 13.03
C LEU A 369 -5.07 12.78 13.63
N VAL A 370 -5.02 14.06 13.25
CA VAL A 370 -4.01 15.00 13.74
C VAL A 370 -4.67 16.29 14.26
N PRO A 371 -5.33 16.25 15.45
CA PRO A 371 -6.01 17.41 16.03
C PRO A 371 -5.10 18.62 16.19
N GLU A 372 -3.82 18.39 16.52
CA GLU A 372 -2.81 19.42 16.68
C GLU A 372 -2.43 20.17 15.39
N ALA A 373 -2.76 19.64 14.21
CA ALA A 373 -2.47 20.27 12.92
C ALA A 373 -3.63 21.13 12.39
N VAL A 374 -4.78 21.16 13.07
CA VAL A 374 -5.91 22.01 12.67
C VAL A 374 -5.49 23.48 12.71
N GLY A 375 -5.57 24.14 11.55
CA GLY A 375 -5.14 25.53 11.38
C GLY A 375 -3.68 25.70 10.95
N ASP A 376 -2.91 24.63 10.76
CA ASP A 376 -1.59 24.68 10.12
C ASP A 376 -1.72 25.16 8.67
N GLN A 377 -1.47 26.45 8.47
CA GLN A 377 -1.60 27.10 7.17
C GLN A 377 -0.65 26.52 6.13
N LYS A 378 0.52 26.03 6.52
CA LYS A 378 1.50 25.48 5.57
C LYS A 378 0.97 24.16 5.01
N ALA A 379 0.55 23.25 5.88
CA ALA A 379 0.01 21.96 5.47
C ALA A 379 -1.27 22.11 4.63
N LEU A 380 -2.14 23.07 4.99
CA LEU A 380 -3.34 23.38 4.22
C LEU A 380 -3.00 23.92 2.83
N GLN A 381 -2.06 24.86 2.71
CA GLN A 381 -1.61 25.39 1.42
C GLN A 381 -0.98 24.31 0.54
N GLU A 382 -0.16 23.42 1.11
CA GLU A 382 0.42 22.28 0.39
C GLU A 382 -0.67 21.34 -0.13
N GLY A 383 -1.75 21.10 0.65
CA GLY A 383 -2.89 20.29 0.22
C GLY A 383 -3.76 20.92 -0.87
N GLU A 384 -3.77 22.25 -0.97
CA GLU A 384 -4.50 22.96 -2.02
C GLU A 384 -3.82 22.95 -3.39
N GLY A 385 -2.51 22.76 -3.44
CA GLY A 385 -1.74 22.71 -4.67
C GLY A 385 -1.38 24.09 -5.26
N ASP A 386 -0.23 24.14 -5.92
CA ASP A 386 0.43 25.39 -6.31
C ASP A 386 -0.34 26.24 -7.32
N LEU A 387 -1.23 25.66 -8.14
CA LEU A 387 -1.97 26.43 -9.16
C LEU A 387 -3.16 27.18 -8.56
N SER A 388 -3.51 26.85 -7.32
CA SER A 388 -4.69 27.36 -6.61
C SER A 388 -4.36 28.50 -5.63
N ILE A 389 -3.08 28.75 -5.35
CA ILE A 389 -2.62 29.81 -4.45
C ILE A 389 -2.45 31.13 -5.23
N SER A 390 -3.55 31.74 -5.64
CA SER A 390 -3.55 33.14 -6.09
C SER A 390 -4.31 34.02 -5.09
N ALA A 391 -3.90 35.29 -4.94
CA ALA A 391 -4.56 36.23 -4.03
C ALA A 391 -6.08 36.28 -4.27
N ASP A 392 -6.50 36.24 -5.53
CA ASP A 392 -7.91 36.17 -5.91
C ASP A 392 -8.61 34.93 -5.35
N ARG A 393 -8.00 33.74 -5.42
CA ARG A 393 -8.57 32.48 -4.92
C ARG A 393 -8.60 32.38 -3.41
N LEU A 394 -7.62 32.96 -2.72
CA LEU A 394 -7.63 33.05 -1.26
C LEU A 394 -8.78 33.92 -0.76
N SER A 395 -9.23 34.90 -1.55
CA SER A 395 -10.39 35.73 -1.23
C SER A 395 -11.75 35.03 -1.46
N GLU A 396 -11.76 33.91 -2.18
CA GLU A 396 -13.00 33.17 -2.52
C GLU A 396 -13.53 32.34 -1.35
N LYS A 397 -12.66 32.03 -0.38
CA LYS A 397 -12.98 31.22 0.77
C LYS A 397 -13.59 32.05 1.89
N ARG A 398 -14.56 31.48 2.59
CA ARG A 398 -15.11 32.03 3.84
C ARG A 398 -14.12 31.94 4.99
N SER A 399 -13.30 30.89 5.00
CA SER A 399 -12.28 30.64 6.01
C SER A 399 -10.97 30.19 5.33
N PRO A 400 -9.79 30.61 5.84
CA PRO A 400 -8.51 30.14 5.33
C PRO A 400 -8.31 28.63 5.48
N ASN A 401 -9.03 28.00 6.42
CA ASN A 401 -8.97 26.55 6.66
C ASN A 401 -9.83 25.73 5.70
N ASP A 402 -10.72 26.37 4.95
CA ASP A 402 -11.54 25.68 3.97
C ASP A 402 -10.67 25.17 2.82
N PHE A 403 -10.97 23.96 2.34
CA PHE A 403 -10.23 23.30 1.28
C PHE A 403 -11.12 23.05 0.07
N ALA A 404 -10.50 23.07 -1.12
CA ALA A 404 -11.21 22.88 -2.37
C ALA A 404 -11.71 21.43 -2.54
N LEU A 405 -13.00 21.30 -2.83
CA LEU A 405 -13.65 20.07 -3.32
C LEU A 405 -13.61 20.03 -4.85
N TRP A 406 -13.77 21.18 -5.49
CA TRP A 406 -13.71 21.36 -6.93
C TRP A 406 -12.99 22.68 -7.24
N LYS A 407 -12.07 22.66 -8.20
CA LYS A 407 -11.28 23.83 -8.59
C LYS A 407 -11.70 24.27 -9.98
N ALA A 408 -12.08 25.54 -10.15
CA ALA A 408 -12.24 26.10 -11.48
C ALA A 408 -10.92 25.99 -12.26
N SER A 409 -10.98 25.56 -13.52
CA SER A 409 -9.77 25.43 -14.35
C SER A 409 -9.42 26.77 -15.01
N LYS A 410 -8.14 27.10 -15.06
CA LYS A 410 -7.62 28.25 -15.81
C LYS A 410 -7.37 27.87 -17.29
N PRO A 411 -7.25 28.85 -18.21
CA PRO A 411 -6.74 28.57 -19.55
C PRO A 411 -5.43 27.78 -19.49
N GLY A 412 -5.27 26.80 -20.37
CA GLY A 412 -4.13 25.89 -20.35
C GLY A 412 -4.20 24.75 -19.33
N GLU A 413 -5.27 24.61 -18.55
CA GLU A 413 -5.47 23.46 -17.64
C GLU A 413 -6.53 22.48 -18.19
N PRO A 414 -6.44 21.17 -17.87
CA PRO A 414 -7.51 20.23 -18.19
C PRO A 414 -8.78 20.61 -17.41
N SER A 415 -9.94 20.33 -17.99
CA SER A 415 -11.22 20.64 -17.36
C SER A 415 -12.33 19.69 -17.78
N TRP A 416 -13.25 19.48 -16.85
CA TRP A 416 -14.49 18.72 -17.03
C TRP A 416 -15.69 19.63 -16.76
N PRO A 417 -16.81 19.42 -17.47
CA PRO A 417 -18.04 20.13 -17.18
C PRO A 417 -18.65 19.64 -15.86
N CYS A 418 -19.11 20.57 -15.03
CA CYS A 418 -19.89 20.26 -13.83
C CYS A 418 -20.95 21.36 -13.57
N PRO A 419 -21.86 21.20 -12.61
CA PRO A 419 -22.89 22.19 -12.28
C PRO A 419 -22.36 23.59 -11.94
N TRP A 420 -21.12 23.68 -11.45
CA TRP A 420 -20.49 24.94 -11.03
C TRP A 420 -19.61 25.58 -12.12
N GLY A 421 -19.52 24.97 -13.31
CA GLY A 421 -18.68 25.44 -14.41
C GLY A 421 -17.63 24.42 -14.82
N LYS A 422 -16.62 24.86 -15.60
CA LYS A 422 -15.52 23.99 -16.00
C LYS A 422 -14.45 23.98 -14.92
N GLY A 423 -14.03 22.78 -14.51
CA GLY A 423 -13.01 22.64 -13.49
C GLY A 423 -12.48 21.23 -13.39
N ARG A 424 -11.89 20.93 -12.23
CA ARG A 424 -11.27 19.65 -11.92
C ARG A 424 -11.39 19.35 -10.43
N PRO A 425 -11.27 18.07 -10.02
CA PRO A 425 -11.32 17.69 -8.62
C PRO A 425 -10.27 18.40 -7.75
N GLY A 426 -10.58 18.57 -6.47
CA GLY A 426 -9.58 18.82 -5.43
C GLY A 426 -8.96 17.50 -4.94
N TRP A 427 -7.70 17.52 -4.52
CA TRP A 427 -6.92 16.32 -4.22
C TRP A 427 -7.61 15.34 -3.25
N HIS A 428 -8.23 15.85 -2.18
CA HIS A 428 -8.82 15.00 -1.13
C HIS A 428 -10.13 14.33 -1.56
N ILE A 429 -10.93 14.99 -2.40
CA ILE A 429 -12.29 14.51 -2.74
C ILE A 429 -12.25 13.24 -3.60
N GLU A 430 -11.15 13.06 -4.32
CA GLU A 430 -10.90 11.95 -5.23
C GLU A 430 -10.99 10.62 -4.49
N CYS A 431 -10.20 10.46 -3.43
CA CYS A 431 -10.14 9.22 -2.66
C CYS A 431 -11.45 8.95 -1.93
N SER A 432 -12.10 9.97 -1.35
CA SER A 432 -13.42 9.85 -0.73
C SER A 432 -14.48 9.28 -1.69
N ALA A 433 -14.55 9.83 -2.91
CA ALA A 433 -15.52 9.42 -3.92
C ALA A 433 -15.20 8.04 -4.50
N MET A 434 -13.94 7.76 -4.86
CA MET A 434 -13.52 6.47 -5.42
C MET A 434 -13.68 5.34 -4.40
N ALA A 435 -13.17 5.51 -3.18
CA ALA A 435 -13.31 4.51 -2.13
C ALA A 435 -14.77 4.28 -1.75
N GLY A 436 -15.57 5.34 -1.68
CA GLY A 436 -17.02 5.25 -1.45
C GLY A 436 -17.77 4.49 -2.55
N SER A 437 -17.36 4.66 -3.81
CA SER A 437 -17.97 3.99 -4.96
C SER A 437 -17.67 2.49 -5.01
N LEU A 438 -16.45 2.09 -4.60
CA LEU A 438 -16.02 0.69 -4.61
C LEU A 438 -16.40 -0.08 -3.36
N LEU A 439 -16.16 0.50 -2.18
CA LEU A 439 -16.28 -0.18 -0.89
C LEU A 439 -17.57 0.18 -0.15
N GLY A 440 -18.29 1.20 -0.61
CA GLY A 440 -19.55 1.66 -0.02
C GLY A 440 -19.35 2.59 1.17
N ALA A 441 -20.22 2.44 2.17
CA ALA A 441 -20.32 3.40 3.28
C ALA A 441 -19.08 3.40 4.19
N SER A 442 -18.51 2.23 4.46
CA SER A 442 -17.40 2.00 5.39
C SER A 442 -16.40 0.99 4.82
N MET A 443 -15.19 0.98 5.36
CA MET A 443 -14.13 0.01 5.04
C MET A 443 -13.39 -0.41 6.32
N ASP A 444 -12.68 -1.53 6.29
CA ASP A 444 -11.96 -2.05 7.46
C ASP A 444 -10.62 -1.35 7.68
N ILE A 445 -9.90 -1.07 6.57
CA ILE A 445 -8.57 -0.46 6.62
C ILE A 445 -8.51 0.66 5.57
N HIS A 446 -8.04 1.83 6.00
CA HIS A 446 -7.58 2.89 5.10
C HIS A 446 -6.09 3.13 5.37
N GLY A 447 -5.25 2.94 4.35
CA GLY A 447 -3.79 3.13 4.42
C GLY A 447 -3.27 4.25 3.52
N GLY A 448 -2.06 4.73 3.82
CA GLY A 448 -1.36 5.75 3.03
C GLY A 448 -0.02 6.12 3.67
N GLY A 449 0.75 6.97 3.00
CA GLY A 449 1.97 7.57 3.56
C GLY A 449 1.70 8.31 4.86
N PHE A 450 2.72 8.45 5.73
CA PHE A 450 2.57 9.13 7.02
C PHE A 450 2.20 10.61 6.88
N ASP A 451 2.71 11.24 5.82
CA ASP A 451 2.44 12.59 5.35
C ASP A 451 0.98 12.81 4.95
N LEU A 452 0.27 11.75 4.54
CA LEU A 452 -1.14 11.84 4.16
C LEU A 452 -2.10 11.96 5.36
N ARG A 453 -1.63 11.78 6.60
CA ARG A 453 -2.51 11.87 7.78
C ARG A 453 -3.20 13.25 7.88
N PHE A 454 -2.48 14.33 7.57
CA PHE A 454 -3.02 15.67 7.50
C PHE A 454 -2.34 16.47 6.37
N PRO A 455 -3.09 17.21 5.53
CA PRO A 455 -4.54 17.37 5.61
C PRO A 455 -5.33 16.24 4.92
N HIS A 456 -4.68 15.34 4.17
CA HIS A 456 -5.36 14.46 3.22
C HIS A 456 -6.42 13.52 3.86
N HIS A 457 -6.01 12.58 4.73
CA HIS A 457 -6.95 11.64 5.35
C HIS A 457 -7.94 12.32 6.30
N ASP A 458 -7.55 13.39 7.00
CA ASP A 458 -8.47 14.16 7.84
C ASP A 458 -9.58 14.85 7.01
N ASN A 459 -9.22 15.36 5.82
CA ASN A 459 -10.18 15.90 4.86
C ASN A 459 -11.07 14.81 4.28
N GLU A 460 -10.54 13.64 3.97
CA GLU A 460 -11.33 12.51 3.49
C GLU A 460 -12.35 12.00 4.51
N LEU A 461 -11.96 11.94 5.80
CA LEU A 461 -12.87 11.61 6.88
C LEU A 461 -14.02 12.63 6.95
N ALA A 462 -13.69 13.92 6.95
CA ALA A 462 -14.68 14.99 7.01
C ALA A 462 -15.64 14.95 5.81
N GLN A 463 -15.11 14.78 4.60
CA GLN A 463 -15.88 14.63 3.36
C GLN A 463 -16.79 13.40 3.39
N SER A 464 -16.26 12.25 3.84
CA SER A 464 -16.98 10.98 3.87
C SER A 464 -18.11 10.96 4.88
N GLU A 465 -17.95 11.61 6.03
CA GLU A 465 -18.98 11.69 7.07
C GLU A 465 -20.25 12.44 6.64
N VAL A 466 -20.10 13.39 5.74
CA VAL A 466 -21.22 14.24 5.28
C VAL A 466 -21.61 13.97 3.82
N GLY A 467 -20.74 13.38 3.01
CA GLY A 467 -21.01 13.03 1.62
C GLY A 467 -21.69 11.68 1.43
N LYS A 468 -21.66 10.80 2.45
CA LYS A 468 -22.28 9.48 2.42
C LYS A 468 -23.65 9.48 3.09
N ASP A 469 -24.58 8.67 2.58
CA ASP A 469 -25.98 8.58 3.04
C ASP A 469 -26.15 7.90 4.42
N ARG A 470 -25.11 7.88 5.28
CA ARG A 470 -25.18 7.35 6.65
C ARG A 470 -24.42 8.21 7.65
N LEU A 471 -25.19 8.90 8.50
CA LEU A 471 -24.75 9.42 9.79
C LEU A 471 -24.50 8.27 10.77
N SER A 472 -23.30 7.70 10.80
CA SER A 472 -22.73 7.03 11.99
C SER A 472 -21.31 6.54 11.73
N CYS A 473 -20.32 7.15 12.42
CA CYS A 473 -19.13 6.43 12.86
C CYS A 473 -19.49 5.44 13.98
#